data_AF-A0A7C4IZP1-F1
#
_entry.id   AF-A0A7C4IZP1-F1
#
_cell.length_a   1.000
_cell.length_b   1.000
_cell.length_c   1.000
_cell.angle_alpha   90.00
_cell.angle_beta   90.00
_cell.angle_gamma   90.00
#
_symmetry.space_group_name_H-M   'P 1'
#
loop_
_entity.id
_entity.type
_entity.pdbx_description
1 polymer ?
#
loop_
_entity_poly.entity_id
_entity_poly.type
_entity_poly.pdbx_seq_one_letter_code
_entity_poly.pdbx_strand_id
1 'polypeptide(L)'
;MSTFPRAILVLAEHRPETVPHAAALMRDHDAIFLEEPPDASFQQMLRGDLSIEDYVLTLDAEYPAFIHSMCLALRDLSGLGIAIYQVEPYLEHLVAIQEFFSSGGSPEKLDPHHVQYQVYLAEKVATAALLNFYKTATSGSFEETLESVKHFARVDSRRFLVRDRMRAEALAPMIRRFNKSYIEAGQIHYLLWLMIRQDLGASVTVRPHFLMAGVVKSLGISRHLYGPGDILTLRYILRPELPDPMEDLLAARALIYNKLIRKAEMADGNEPYPHIRDELQVIEVVKQLTLKKCAELFPVLRKATTDEARAVVSNVLRSAGRKVFSHSD
;
A
#
# COMPACT_ATOMS: atom_id res chain seq x y z
N MET A 1 -25.57 10.69 -26.45
CA MET A 1 -25.54 10.75 -24.97
C MET A 1 -24.22 11.40 -24.58
N SER A 2 -24.24 12.54 -23.90
CA SER A 2 -23.01 13.17 -23.38
C SER A 2 -22.40 12.22 -22.35
N THR A 3 -21.28 11.59 -22.68
CA THR A 3 -20.51 10.81 -21.70
C THR A 3 -19.77 11.81 -20.83
N PHE A 4 -20.24 12.00 -19.60
CA PHE A 4 -19.49 12.78 -18.62
C PHE A 4 -18.07 12.20 -18.46
N PRO A 5 -17.05 13.06 -18.25
CA PRO A 5 -15.72 12.60 -17.89
C PRO A 5 -15.77 11.64 -16.70
N ARG A 6 -14.89 10.64 -16.73
CA ARG A 6 -14.80 9.59 -15.72
C ARG A 6 -13.38 9.45 -15.23
N ALA A 7 -13.24 9.33 -13.92
CA ALA A 7 -12.00 8.96 -13.27
C ALA A 7 -12.22 7.69 -12.45
N ILE A 8 -11.28 6.77 -12.51
CA ILE A 8 -11.26 5.60 -11.64
C ILE A 8 -10.04 5.65 -10.74
N LEU A 9 -10.25 5.48 -9.44
CA LEU A 9 -9.17 5.21 -8.49
C LEU A 9 -8.97 3.70 -8.43
N VAL A 10 -7.85 3.22 -8.96
CA VAL A 10 -7.53 1.81 -9.03
C VAL A 10 -6.68 1.42 -7.83
N LEU A 11 -7.29 0.63 -6.95
CA LEU A 11 -6.71 0.12 -5.72
C LEU A 11 -6.03 -1.22 -6.02
N ALA A 12 -4.72 -1.28 -5.87
CA ALA A 12 -3.91 -2.45 -6.19
C ALA A 12 -2.77 -2.66 -5.18
N GLU A 13 -2.26 -3.89 -5.12
CA GLU A 13 -0.95 -4.18 -4.54
C GLU A 13 0.12 -4.05 -5.63
N HIS A 14 1.29 -3.54 -5.27
CA HIS A 14 2.45 -3.45 -6.16
C HIS A 14 3.18 -4.80 -6.22
N ARG A 15 2.63 -5.72 -7.01
CA ARG A 15 3.16 -7.08 -7.24
C ARG A 15 3.23 -7.36 -8.75
N PRO A 16 4.23 -8.11 -9.25
CA PRO A 16 4.34 -8.41 -10.69
C PRO A 16 3.05 -8.93 -11.32
N GLU A 17 2.35 -9.80 -10.60
CA GLU A 17 1.10 -10.44 -11.02
C GLU A 17 -0.09 -9.47 -11.22
N THR A 18 -0.01 -8.23 -10.73
CA THR A 18 -1.05 -7.21 -10.95
C THR A 18 -0.82 -6.41 -12.23
N VAL A 19 0.41 -6.37 -12.76
CA VAL A 19 0.78 -5.54 -13.91
C VAL A 19 -0.04 -5.86 -15.16
N PRO A 20 -0.25 -7.14 -15.57
CA PRO A 20 -1.05 -7.42 -16.77
C PRO A 20 -2.50 -6.94 -16.65
N HIS A 21 -3.07 -7.00 -15.44
CA HIS A 21 -4.44 -6.51 -15.18
C HIS A 21 -4.48 -4.99 -15.20
N ALA A 22 -3.50 -4.32 -14.58
CA ALA A 22 -3.37 -2.88 -14.60
C ALA A 22 -3.23 -2.37 -16.04
N ALA A 23 -2.30 -2.93 -16.80
CA ALA A 23 -2.04 -2.58 -18.20
C ALA A 23 -3.28 -2.79 -19.08
N ALA A 24 -4.01 -3.90 -18.90
CA ALA A 24 -5.26 -4.15 -19.62
C ALA A 24 -6.31 -3.06 -19.34
N LEU A 25 -6.48 -2.66 -18.09
CA LEU A 25 -7.42 -1.60 -17.71
C LEU A 25 -6.96 -0.21 -18.18
N MET A 26 -5.67 0.08 -18.09
CA MET A 26 -5.07 1.34 -18.52
C MET A 26 -5.30 1.64 -20.01
N ARG A 27 -5.31 0.61 -20.88
CA ARG A 27 -5.56 0.77 -22.34
C ARG A 27 -6.89 1.44 -22.68
N ASP A 28 -7.88 1.38 -21.79
CA ASP A 28 -9.19 1.99 -21.99
C ASP A 28 -9.26 3.48 -21.58
N HIS A 29 -8.15 4.07 -21.14
CA HIS A 29 -8.06 5.42 -20.57
C HIS A 29 -7.22 6.37 -21.43
N ASP A 30 -7.51 7.67 -21.30
CA ASP A 30 -6.78 8.73 -22.02
C ASP A 30 -5.53 9.18 -21.24
N ALA A 31 -5.62 9.10 -19.90
CA ALA A 31 -4.54 9.47 -19.00
C ALA A 31 -4.40 8.51 -17.82
N ILE A 32 -3.16 8.31 -17.40
CA ILE A 32 -2.74 7.49 -16.26
C ILE A 32 -1.99 8.38 -15.28
N PHE A 33 -2.38 8.33 -14.01
CA PHE A 33 -1.75 9.04 -12.90
C PHE A 33 -1.18 8.03 -11.91
N LEU A 34 0.15 7.95 -11.84
CA LEU A 34 0.90 6.97 -11.03
C LEU A 34 1.06 7.44 -9.59
N GLU A 35 1.20 6.50 -8.66
CA GLU A 35 1.52 6.76 -7.23
C GLU A 35 3.03 6.87 -7.01
N GLU A 36 3.67 7.78 -7.74
CA GLU A 36 5.12 8.01 -7.69
C GLU A 36 5.42 9.51 -7.74
N PRO A 37 6.49 9.98 -7.06
CA PRO A 37 6.94 11.35 -7.20
C PRO A 37 7.46 11.57 -8.63
N PRO A 38 7.39 12.81 -9.17
CA PRO A 38 7.97 13.11 -10.47
C PRO A 38 9.47 12.81 -10.53
N ASP A 39 9.89 12.09 -11.57
CA ASP A 39 11.28 11.75 -11.84
C ASP A 39 11.72 12.32 -13.20
N ALA A 40 12.89 12.94 -13.25
CA ALA A 40 13.41 13.61 -14.45
C ALA A 40 13.81 12.62 -15.58
N SER A 41 14.12 11.38 -15.23
CA SER A 41 14.51 10.30 -16.14
C SER A 41 13.31 9.48 -16.62
N PHE A 42 12.17 9.55 -15.93
CA PHE A 42 10.95 8.79 -16.29
C PHE A 42 10.50 9.03 -17.74
N GLN A 43 10.50 10.29 -18.20
CA GLN A 43 10.11 10.60 -19.58
C GLN A 43 11.13 10.09 -20.62
N GLN A 44 12.41 10.01 -20.27
CA GLN A 44 13.43 9.40 -21.12
C GLN A 44 13.20 7.88 -21.21
N MET A 45 12.85 7.25 -20.09
CA MET A 45 12.47 5.83 -20.05
C MET A 45 11.23 5.56 -20.91
N LEU A 46 10.17 6.37 -20.82
CA LEU A 46 8.96 6.17 -21.64
C LEU A 46 9.23 6.30 -23.14
N ARG A 47 10.11 7.23 -23.55
CA ARG A 47 10.49 7.40 -24.97
C ARG A 47 11.47 6.34 -25.48
N GLY A 48 12.11 5.59 -24.58
CA GLY A 48 13.16 4.63 -24.92
C GLY A 48 14.56 5.25 -25.05
N ASP A 49 14.74 6.52 -24.66
CA ASP A 49 16.04 7.19 -24.60
C ASP A 49 16.92 6.62 -23.46
N LEU A 50 16.28 6.10 -22.41
CA LEU A 50 16.90 5.39 -21.28
C LEU A 50 16.36 3.95 -21.25
N SER A 51 17.24 2.96 -21.05
CA SER A 51 16.82 1.56 -20.91
C SER A 51 15.99 1.38 -19.63
N ILE A 52 15.12 0.37 -19.59
CA ILE A 52 14.32 0.10 -18.38
C ILE A 52 15.25 -0.38 -17.27
N GLU A 53 16.24 -1.19 -17.62
CA GLU A 53 17.23 -1.72 -16.72
C GLU A 53 18.02 -0.59 -16.04
N ASP A 54 18.52 0.38 -16.81
CA ASP A 54 19.23 1.54 -16.27
C ASP A 54 18.31 2.41 -15.42
N TYR A 55 17.07 2.63 -15.87
CA TYR A 55 16.09 3.39 -15.08
C TYR A 55 15.81 2.71 -13.73
N VAL A 56 15.52 1.42 -13.73
CA VAL A 56 15.24 0.64 -12.50
C VAL A 56 16.45 0.64 -11.57
N LEU A 57 17.69 0.61 -12.09
CA LEU A 57 18.90 0.70 -11.28
C LEU A 57 19.06 2.05 -10.56
N THR A 58 18.45 3.12 -11.08
CA THR A 58 18.43 4.42 -10.39
C THR A 58 17.41 4.48 -9.25
N LEU A 59 16.45 3.55 -9.22
CA LEU A 59 15.42 3.48 -8.20
C LEU A 59 15.90 2.56 -7.06
N ASP A 60 15.81 3.04 -5.82
CA ASP A 60 16.02 2.20 -4.63
C ASP A 60 14.78 1.32 -4.39
N ALA A 61 14.59 0.35 -5.28
CA ALA A 61 13.35 -0.40 -5.42
C ALA A 61 13.27 -1.62 -4.49
N GLU A 62 12.23 -1.67 -3.64
CA GLU A 62 11.93 -2.87 -2.83
C GLU A 62 11.42 -4.04 -3.69
N TYR A 63 10.81 -3.76 -4.85
CA TYR A 63 10.19 -4.75 -5.75
C TYR A 63 10.64 -4.55 -7.22
N PRO A 64 11.90 -4.89 -7.54
CA PRO A 64 12.47 -4.59 -8.85
C PRO A 64 11.76 -5.31 -10.02
N ALA A 65 11.22 -6.52 -9.83
CA ALA A 65 10.53 -7.21 -10.92
C ALA A 65 9.16 -6.58 -11.23
N PHE A 66 8.43 -6.12 -10.20
CA PHE A 66 7.22 -5.33 -10.37
C PHE A 66 7.52 -4.04 -11.14
N ILE A 67 8.51 -3.25 -10.70
CA ILE A 67 8.82 -1.97 -11.35
C ILE A 67 9.25 -2.19 -12.80
N HIS A 68 10.10 -3.18 -13.06
CA HIS A 68 10.53 -3.51 -14.42
C HIS A 68 9.33 -3.85 -15.32
N SER A 69 8.45 -4.73 -14.85
CA SER A 69 7.23 -5.13 -15.57
C SER A 69 6.29 -3.95 -15.79
N MET A 70 6.12 -3.08 -14.80
CA MET A 70 5.30 -1.88 -14.93
C MET A 70 5.91 -0.89 -15.93
N CYS A 71 7.23 -0.67 -15.91
CA CYS A 71 7.91 0.18 -16.88
C CYS A 71 7.71 -0.31 -18.32
N LEU A 72 7.79 -1.63 -18.56
CA LEU A 72 7.49 -2.23 -19.86
C LEU A 72 6.05 -1.89 -20.30
N ALA A 73 5.08 -2.12 -19.41
CA ALA A 73 3.68 -1.81 -19.70
C ALA A 73 3.45 -0.32 -19.96
N LEU A 74 4.03 0.57 -19.16
CA LEU A 74 3.89 2.02 -19.31
C LEU A 74 4.53 2.53 -20.60
N ARG A 75 5.69 1.98 -21.01
CA ARG A 75 6.30 2.30 -22.30
C ARG A 75 5.40 1.91 -23.47
N ASP A 76 4.82 0.70 -23.42
CA ASP A 76 3.86 0.25 -24.44
C ASP A 76 2.63 1.18 -24.50
N LEU A 77 2.06 1.53 -23.35
CA LEU A 77 0.92 2.44 -23.24
C LEU A 77 1.25 3.86 -23.75
N SER A 78 2.45 4.36 -23.45
CA SER A 78 2.94 5.64 -23.97
C SER A 78 3.08 5.61 -25.49
N GLY A 79 3.57 4.50 -26.05
CA GLY A 79 3.63 4.27 -27.50
C GLY A 79 2.26 4.25 -28.20
N LEU A 80 1.19 3.93 -27.46
CA LEU A 80 -0.20 4.04 -27.93
C LEU A 80 -0.78 5.46 -27.82
N GLY A 81 -0.01 6.43 -27.31
CA GLY A 81 -0.42 7.82 -27.16
C GLY A 81 -1.18 8.14 -25.87
N ILE A 82 -1.19 7.22 -24.89
CA ILE A 82 -1.80 7.46 -23.58
C ILE A 82 -0.91 8.42 -22.78
N ALA A 83 -1.51 9.44 -22.16
CA ALA A 83 -0.77 10.40 -21.35
C ALA A 83 -0.45 9.79 -19.97
N ILE A 84 0.81 9.81 -19.56
CA ILE A 84 1.27 9.20 -18.30
C ILE A 84 1.94 10.24 -17.42
N TYR A 85 1.49 10.37 -16.19
CA TYR A 85 1.97 11.33 -15.21
C TYR A 85 2.29 10.67 -13.87
N GLN A 86 3.42 11.03 -13.28
CA GLN A 86 3.73 10.74 -11.88
C GLN A 86 3.14 11.87 -11.02
N VAL A 87 2.23 11.54 -10.11
CA VAL A 87 1.52 12.52 -9.28
C VAL A 87 1.46 12.04 -7.84
N GLU A 88 2.53 12.31 -7.10
CA GLU A 88 2.62 12.04 -5.66
C GLU A 88 3.34 13.19 -4.93
N PRO A 89 2.65 14.32 -4.69
CA PRO A 89 3.26 15.51 -4.12
C PRO A 89 3.79 15.30 -2.70
N TYR A 90 3.22 14.36 -1.94
CA TYR A 90 3.72 14.06 -0.59
C TYR A 90 5.14 13.48 -0.66
N LEU A 91 5.38 12.51 -1.55
CA LEU A 91 6.71 11.92 -1.75
C LEU A 91 7.68 12.91 -2.40
N GLU A 92 7.21 13.76 -3.32
CA GLU A 92 8.03 14.84 -3.89
C GLU A 92 8.59 15.77 -2.80
N HIS A 93 7.74 16.23 -1.87
CA HIS A 93 8.19 17.02 -0.73
C HIS A 93 9.10 16.22 0.21
N LEU A 94 8.86 14.91 0.39
CA LEU A 94 9.71 14.06 1.22
C LEU A 94 11.12 13.94 0.64
N VAL A 95 11.26 13.72 -0.68
CA VAL A 95 12.55 13.72 -1.38
C VAL A 95 13.25 15.06 -1.19
N ALA A 96 12.55 16.18 -1.39
CA ALA A 96 13.12 17.52 -1.19
C ALA A 96 13.59 17.76 0.26
N ILE A 97 12.88 17.22 1.28
CA ILE A 97 13.32 17.29 2.69
C ILE A 97 14.62 16.49 2.88
N GLN A 98 14.70 15.29 2.31
CA GLN A 98 15.87 14.43 2.43
C GLN A 98 17.11 15.06 1.77
N GLU A 99 16.96 15.65 0.58
CA GLU A 99 18.02 16.40 -0.10
C GLU A 99 18.47 17.63 0.71
N PHE A 100 17.51 18.36 1.27
CA PHE A 100 17.78 19.52 2.13
C PHE A 100 18.62 19.13 3.35
N PHE A 101 18.26 18.05 4.06
CA PHE A 101 19.03 17.58 5.20
C PHE A 101 20.40 17.00 4.79
N SER A 102 20.47 16.27 3.67
CA SER A 102 21.73 15.75 3.14
C SER A 102 22.72 16.87 2.76
N SER A 103 22.19 18.05 2.42
CA SER A 103 22.97 19.26 2.12
C SER A 103 23.33 20.10 3.36
N GLY A 104 23.14 19.57 4.57
CA GLY A 104 23.44 20.27 5.84
C GLY A 104 22.30 21.16 6.36
N GLY A 105 21.10 21.03 5.79
CA GLY A 105 19.88 21.58 6.35
C GLY A 105 19.56 20.97 7.72
N SER A 106 18.72 21.66 8.50
CA SER A 106 18.24 21.16 9.78
C SER A 106 16.76 21.46 9.95
N PRO A 107 16.02 20.72 10.78
CA PRO A 107 14.59 20.92 10.98
C PRO A 107 14.17 22.35 11.35
N GLU A 108 15.01 23.07 12.09
CA GLU A 108 14.75 24.44 12.55
C GLU A 108 14.77 25.46 11.40
N LYS A 109 15.36 25.09 10.27
CA LYS A 109 15.45 25.91 9.06
C LYS A 109 14.30 25.68 8.08
N LEU A 110 13.39 24.73 8.35
CA LEU A 110 12.18 24.55 7.55
C LEU A 110 11.17 25.64 7.91
N ASP A 111 10.56 26.26 6.90
CA ASP A 111 9.50 27.26 7.11
C ASP A 111 8.21 26.61 7.62
N PRO A 112 7.74 26.92 8.85
CA PRO A 112 6.53 26.34 9.42
C PRO A 112 5.24 26.64 8.64
N HIS A 113 5.24 27.64 7.76
CA HIS A 113 4.10 28.01 6.93
C HIS A 113 4.10 27.34 5.55
N HIS A 114 5.17 26.63 5.20
CA HIS A 114 5.29 25.92 3.94
C HIS A 114 4.74 24.49 4.05
N VAL A 115 4.09 23.99 2.99
CA VAL A 115 3.51 22.62 2.95
C VAL A 115 4.53 21.52 3.24
N GLN A 116 5.80 21.75 2.88
CA GLN A 116 6.91 20.84 3.18
C GLN A 116 7.09 20.61 4.70
N TYR A 117 6.81 21.62 5.54
CA TYR A 117 6.88 21.45 7.00
C TYR A 117 5.77 20.53 7.53
N GLN A 118 4.58 20.58 6.92
CA GLN A 118 3.49 19.65 7.24
C GLN A 118 3.87 18.20 6.92
N VAL A 119 4.50 17.97 5.76
CA VAL A 119 5.03 16.65 5.36
C VAL A 119 6.10 16.18 6.35
N TYR A 120 7.06 17.06 6.68
CA TYR A 120 8.10 16.77 7.68
C TYR A 120 7.50 16.36 9.04
N LEU A 121 6.53 17.11 9.56
CA LEU A 121 5.89 16.79 10.84
C LEU A 121 5.17 15.44 10.79
N ALA A 122 4.41 15.18 9.73
CA ALA A 122 3.72 13.91 9.56
C ALA A 122 4.70 12.73 9.53
N GLU A 123 5.78 12.84 8.77
CA GLU A 123 6.83 11.81 8.70
C GLU A 123 7.56 11.63 10.02
N LYS A 124 7.93 12.73 10.68
CA LYS A 124 8.64 12.68 11.97
C LYS A 124 7.83 11.91 13.02
N VAL A 125 6.54 12.19 13.13
CA VAL A 125 5.68 11.56 14.13
C VAL A 125 5.44 10.08 13.77
N ALA A 126 5.16 9.77 12.50
CA ALA A 126 4.97 8.39 12.04
C ALA A 126 6.24 7.54 12.22
N THR A 127 7.39 8.07 11.82
CA THR A 127 8.69 7.40 11.99
C THR A 127 9.01 7.17 13.47
N ALA A 128 8.77 8.15 14.35
CA ALA A 128 8.97 7.98 15.78
C ALA A 128 8.09 6.87 16.37
N ALA A 129 6.81 6.82 15.98
CA ALA A 129 5.90 5.77 16.42
C ALA A 129 6.30 4.38 15.90
N LEU A 130 6.77 4.29 14.64
CA LEU A 130 7.28 3.06 14.04
C LEU A 130 8.53 2.54 14.76
N LEU A 131 9.50 3.42 15.04
CA LEU A 131 10.71 3.06 15.79
C LEU A 131 10.38 2.59 17.21
N ASN A 132 9.43 3.26 17.89
CA ASN A 132 8.96 2.82 19.19
C ASN A 132 8.33 1.42 19.12
N PHE A 133 7.53 1.15 18.08
CA PHE A 133 6.97 -0.17 17.85
C PHE A 133 8.05 -1.24 17.67
N TYR A 134 9.04 -1.02 16.80
CA TYR A 134 10.12 -2.01 16.61
C TYR A 134 10.93 -2.27 17.87
N LYS A 135 11.24 -1.22 18.64
CA LYS A 135 11.90 -1.35 19.94
C LYS A 135 11.06 -2.19 20.90
N THR A 136 9.77 -1.89 21.02
CA THR A 136 8.85 -2.56 21.93
C THR A 136 8.59 -4.01 21.52
N ALA A 137 8.40 -4.28 20.23
CA ALA A 137 8.18 -5.64 19.71
C ALA A 137 9.36 -6.59 19.99
N THR A 138 10.58 -6.03 20.11
CA THR A 138 11.81 -6.80 20.35
C THR A 138 11.97 -7.19 21.82
N SER A 139 11.71 -6.26 22.75
CA SER A 139 12.04 -6.44 24.18
C SER A 139 10.87 -6.31 25.16
N GLY A 140 9.75 -5.73 24.73
CA GLY A 140 8.57 -5.50 25.56
C GLY A 140 7.66 -6.73 25.72
N SER A 141 6.62 -6.55 26.53
CA SER A 141 5.53 -7.51 26.70
C SER A 141 4.61 -7.55 25.47
N PHE A 142 3.69 -8.52 25.47
CA PHE A 142 2.65 -8.58 24.44
C PHE A 142 1.74 -7.35 24.51
N GLU A 143 1.35 -6.95 25.72
CA GLU A 143 0.47 -5.81 25.97
C GLU A 143 1.12 -4.49 25.56
N GLU A 144 2.39 -4.28 25.90
CA GLU A 144 3.15 -3.09 25.48
C GLU A 144 3.28 -3.03 23.96
N THR A 145 3.56 -4.17 23.32
CA THR A 145 3.65 -4.25 21.85
C THR A 145 2.30 -3.97 21.19
N LEU A 146 1.21 -4.46 21.80
CA LEU A 146 -0.15 -4.24 21.33
C LEU A 146 -0.52 -2.75 21.35
N GLU A 147 -0.23 -2.06 22.46
CA GLU A 147 -0.45 -0.60 22.53
C GLU A 147 0.43 0.16 21.53
N SER A 148 1.69 -0.24 21.38
CA SER A 148 2.58 0.45 20.45
C SER A 148 2.17 0.27 18.99
N VAL A 149 1.69 -0.90 18.58
CA VAL A 149 1.23 -1.10 17.19
C VAL A 149 -0.08 -0.35 16.92
N LYS A 150 -1.00 -0.28 17.90
CA LYS A 150 -2.21 0.56 17.80
C LYS A 150 -1.85 2.03 17.68
N HIS A 151 -0.92 2.51 18.51
CA HIS A 151 -0.46 3.89 18.43
C HIS A 151 0.17 4.21 17.07
N PHE A 152 1.04 3.33 16.56
CA PHE A 152 1.61 3.47 15.22
C PHE A 152 0.53 3.53 14.14
N ALA A 153 -0.41 2.58 14.11
CA ALA A 153 -1.48 2.56 13.12
C ALA A 153 -2.37 3.82 13.16
N ARG A 154 -2.64 4.38 14.35
CA ARG A 154 -3.36 5.67 14.49
C ARG A 154 -2.57 6.82 13.91
N VAL A 155 -1.28 6.92 14.22
CA VAL A 155 -0.42 7.98 13.69
C VAL A 155 -0.31 7.85 12.17
N ASP A 156 -0.11 6.64 11.66
CA ASP A 156 0.07 6.37 10.24
C ASP A 156 -1.21 6.66 9.43
N SER A 157 -2.39 6.35 10.00
CA SER A 157 -3.67 6.75 9.39
C SER A 157 -3.78 8.26 9.14
N ARG A 158 -3.27 9.09 10.06
CA ARG A 158 -3.25 10.56 9.91
C ARG A 158 -2.25 11.00 8.86
N ARG A 159 -1.10 10.32 8.76
CA ARG A 159 -0.13 10.54 7.68
C ARG A 159 -0.76 10.24 6.31
N PHE A 160 -1.47 9.12 6.17
CA PHE A 160 -2.19 8.80 4.93
C PHE A 160 -3.24 9.84 4.55
N LEU A 161 -3.98 10.40 5.52
CA LEU A 161 -4.95 11.47 5.24
C LEU A 161 -4.30 12.74 4.68
N VAL A 162 -3.12 13.12 5.17
CA VAL A 162 -2.35 14.26 4.63
C VAL A 162 -1.93 13.96 3.19
N ARG A 163 -1.37 12.77 2.97
CA ARG A 163 -0.93 12.30 1.65
C ARG A 163 -2.08 12.27 0.63
N ASP A 164 -3.21 11.67 1.00
CA ASP A 164 -4.43 11.60 0.16
C ASP A 164 -4.95 12.99 -0.20
N ARG A 165 -4.96 13.92 0.76
CA ARG A 165 -5.47 15.28 0.51
C ARG A 165 -4.59 16.02 -0.49
N MET A 166 -3.27 15.98 -0.29
CA MET A 166 -2.32 16.63 -1.21
C MET A 166 -2.42 16.04 -2.62
N ARG A 167 -2.52 14.71 -2.72
CA ARG A 167 -2.65 14.02 -4.00
C ARG A 167 -3.98 14.33 -4.70
N ALA A 168 -5.09 14.38 -3.96
CA ALA A 168 -6.39 14.78 -4.51
C ALA A 168 -6.36 16.19 -5.12
N GLU A 169 -5.76 17.15 -4.41
CA GLU A 169 -5.64 18.55 -4.85
C GLU A 169 -4.80 18.67 -6.13
N ALA A 170 -3.68 17.94 -6.21
CA ALA A 170 -2.82 17.92 -7.40
C ALA A 170 -3.50 17.25 -8.61
N LEU A 171 -4.25 16.17 -8.38
CA LEU A 171 -4.92 15.42 -9.44
C LEU A 171 -6.12 16.16 -10.05
N ALA A 172 -6.90 16.90 -9.24
CA ALA A 172 -8.15 17.51 -9.66
C ALA A 172 -8.05 18.41 -10.92
N PRO A 173 -7.09 19.35 -11.06
CA PRO A 173 -6.95 20.13 -12.29
C PRO A 173 -6.50 19.27 -13.49
N MET A 174 -5.71 18.21 -13.26
CA MET A 174 -5.22 17.34 -14.33
C MET A 174 -6.33 16.45 -14.90
N ILE A 175 -7.13 15.83 -14.04
CA ILE A 175 -8.23 14.93 -14.43
C ILE A 175 -9.24 15.64 -15.34
N ARG A 176 -9.53 16.92 -15.08
CA ARG A 176 -10.48 17.72 -15.89
C ARG A 176 -10.10 17.85 -17.37
N ARG A 177 -8.84 17.56 -17.73
CA ARG A 177 -8.32 17.66 -19.10
C ARG A 177 -8.63 16.42 -19.94
N PHE A 178 -9.13 15.34 -19.33
CA PHE A 178 -9.30 14.03 -19.97
C PHE A 178 -10.73 13.51 -19.81
N ASN A 179 -11.19 12.67 -20.75
CA ASN A 179 -12.51 12.05 -20.66
C ASN A 179 -12.48 10.79 -19.78
N LYS A 180 -11.35 10.08 -19.78
CA LYS A 180 -11.13 8.87 -18.98
C LYS A 180 -9.76 8.91 -18.30
N SER A 181 -9.76 8.91 -16.98
CA SER A 181 -8.56 8.93 -16.16
C SER A 181 -8.42 7.67 -15.31
N TYR A 182 -7.26 7.02 -15.40
CA TYR A 182 -6.82 5.96 -14.50
C TYR A 182 -5.95 6.59 -13.41
N ILE A 183 -6.25 6.33 -12.14
CA ILE A 183 -5.47 6.85 -11.00
C ILE A 183 -5.01 5.64 -10.21
N GLU A 184 -3.71 5.36 -10.23
CA GLU A 184 -3.11 4.27 -9.47
C GLU A 184 -3.09 4.62 -7.98
N ALA A 185 -3.47 3.68 -7.12
CA ALA A 185 -3.19 3.81 -5.70
C ALA A 185 -3.07 2.45 -4.99
N GLY A 186 -2.29 2.41 -3.91
CA GLY A 186 -2.29 1.35 -2.93
C GLY A 186 -3.65 1.21 -2.23
N GLN A 187 -4.00 0.01 -1.78
CA GLN A 187 -5.33 -0.24 -1.21
C GLN A 187 -5.66 0.56 0.06
N ILE A 188 -4.63 1.04 0.78
CA ILE A 188 -4.79 1.86 1.98
C ILE A 188 -5.36 3.25 1.68
N HIS A 189 -5.14 3.75 0.46
CA HIS A 189 -5.60 5.05 -0.05
C HIS A 189 -7.08 5.04 -0.46
N TYR A 190 -7.90 4.16 0.15
CA TYR A 190 -9.32 4.02 -0.18
C TYR A 190 -10.10 5.34 -0.02
N LEU A 191 -9.68 6.27 0.83
CA LEU A 191 -10.39 7.54 1.01
C LEU A 191 -10.11 8.56 -0.10
N LEU A 192 -9.02 8.41 -0.85
CA LEU A 192 -8.60 9.33 -1.91
C LEU A 192 -9.69 9.61 -2.96
N TRP A 193 -10.48 8.60 -3.36
CA TRP A 193 -11.53 8.82 -4.37
C TRP A 193 -12.64 9.74 -3.87
N LEU A 194 -12.93 9.75 -2.57
CA LEU A 194 -13.91 10.66 -1.98
C LEU A 194 -13.39 12.10 -2.00
N MET A 195 -12.10 12.30 -1.70
CA MET A 195 -11.46 13.61 -1.75
C MET A 195 -11.41 14.16 -3.18
N ILE A 196 -11.00 13.33 -4.15
CA ILE A 196 -11.00 13.71 -5.57
C ILE A 196 -12.42 14.05 -6.04
N ARG A 197 -13.43 13.25 -5.65
CA ARG A 197 -14.83 13.52 -5.98
C ARG A 197 -15.31 14.84 -5.38
N GLN A 198 -14.90 15.16 -4.16
CA GLN A 198 -15.23 16.42 -3.52
C GLN A 198 -14.63 17.61 -4.30
N ASP A 199 -13.37 17.52 -4.70
CA ASP A 199 -12.67 18.59 -5.41
C ASP A 199 -13.14 18.76 -6.87
N LEU A 200 -13.57 17.68 -7.52
CA LEU A 200 -14.12 17.70 -8.90
C LEU A 200 -15.62 18.05 -8.95
N GLY A 201 -16.37 17.83 -7.87
CA GLY A 201 -17.81 18.02 -7.83
C GLY A 201 -18.55 17.13 -8.85
N ALA A 202 -19.66 17.64 -9.41
CA ALA A 202 -20.47 16.89 -10.38
C ALA A 202 -19.87 16.86 -11.81
N SER A 203 -18.72 17.51 -12.04
CA SER A 203 -18.12 17.63 -13.38
C SER A 203 -17.48 16.33 -13.88
N VAL A 204 -17.07 15.44 -12.97
CA VAL A 204 -16.41 14.17 -13.27
C VAL A 204 -17.00 13.08 -12.39
N THR A 205 -17.34 11.94 -12.98
CA THR A 205 -17.74 10.77 -12.19
C THR A 205 -16.49 10.05 -11.68
N VAL A 206 -16.31 10.01 -10.37
CA VAL A 206 -15.19 9.33 -9.71
C VAL A 206 -15.67 8.05 -9.03
N ARG A 207 -15.00 6.92 -9.24
CA ARG A 207 -15.32 5.65 -8.58
C ARG A 207 -14.04 4.88 -8.19
N PRO A 208 -14.04 4.18 -7.05
CA PRO A 208 -12.97 3.23 -6.74
C PRO A 208 -13.15 1.94 -7.57
N HIS A 209 -12.03 1.31 -7.91
CA HIS A 209 -11.96 0.02 -8.59
C HIS A 209 -10.87 -0.84 -7.93
N PHE A 210 -11.24 -1.99 -7.38
CA PHE A 210 -10.28 -2.95 -6.82
C PHE A 210 -9.75 -3.83 -7.94
N LEU A 211 -8.51 -3.60 -8.36
CA LEU A 211 -7.93 -4.21 -9.56
C LEU A 211 -8.05 -5.75 -9.55
N MET A 212 -7.71 -6.35 -8.41
CA MET A 212 -7.62 -7.81 -8.27
C MET A 212 -8.89 -8.46 -7.70
N ALA A 213 -10.00 -7.72 -7.58
CA ALA A 213 -11.23 -8.27 -6.99
C ALA A 213 -11.78 -9.51 -7.73
N GLY A 214 -11.64 -9.53 -9.07
CA GLY A 214 -12.03 -10.69 -9.88
C GLY A 214 -11.20 -11.93 -9.58
N VAL A 215 -9.88 -11.76 -9.47
CA VAL A 215 -8.93 -12.84 -9.13
C VAL A 215 -9.21 -13.36 -7.73
N VAL A 216 -9.28 -12.47 -6.73
CA VAL A 216 -9.57 -12.84 -5.33
C VAL A 216 -10.87 -13.63 -5.20
N LYS A 217 -11.92 -13.20 -5.92
CA LYS A 217 -13.20 -13.92 -5.95
C LYS A 217 -13.07 -15.32 -6.57
N SER A 218 -12.31 -15.45 -7.66
CA SER A 218 -12.08 -16.74 -8.33
C SER A 218 -11.30 -17.74 -7.47
N LEU A 219 -10.43 -17.24 -6.59
CA LEU A 219 -9.66 -18.06 -5.65
C LEU A 219 -10.49 -18.51 -4.43
N GLY A 220 -11.70 -17.97 -4.23
CA GLY A 220 -12.66 -18.46 -3.24
C GLY A 220 -12.35 -18.14 -1.78
N ILE A 221 -11.37 -17.28 -1.49
CA ILE A 221 -10.80 -17.16 -0.13
C ILE A 221 -11.12 -15.84 0.61
N SER A 222 -11.56 -14.77 -0.05
CA SER A 222 -12.02 -13.54 0.64
C SER A 222 -12.79 -12.64 -0.34
N ARG A 223 -13.38 -11.55 0.14
CA ARG A 223 -13.91 -10.48 -0.73
C ARG A 223 -12.88 -9.40 -1.07
N HIS A 224 -11.89 -9.20 -0.20
CA HIS A 224 -10.83 -8.19 -0.32
C HIS A 224 -9.50 -8.70 0.25
N LEU A 225 -8.39 -8.13 -0.23
CA LEU A 225 -7.02 -8.38 0.24
C LEU A 225 -6.66 -7.32 1.28
N TYR A 226 -7.24 -7.47 2.48
CA TYR A 226 -6.86 -6.63 3.61
C TYR A 226 -6.38 -7.50 4.76
N GLY A 227 -5.11 -7.34 5.11
CA GLY A 227 -4.57 -7.88 6.34
C GLY A 227 -5.23 -7.24 7.56
N PRO A 228 -5.14 -7.87 8.74
CA PRO A 228 -5.68 -7.28 9.98
C PRO A 228 -5.07 -5.90 10.31
N GLY A 229 -3.83 -5.64 9.90
CA GLY A 229 -3.19 -4.33 10.01
C GLY A 229 -3.85 -3.27 9.13
N ASP A 230 -4.10 -3.58 7.86
CA ASP A 230 -4.76 -2.65 6.93
C ASP A 230 -6.18 -2.35 7.37
N ILE A 231 -6.91 -3.36 7.85
CA ILE A 231 -8.26 -3.19 8.41
C ILE A 231 -8.21 -2.24 9.61
N LEU A 232 -7.24 -2.39 10.50
CA LEU A 232 -7.06 -1.52 11.66
C LEU A 232 -6.78 -0.06 11.23
N THR A 233 -5.84 0.14 10.32
CA THR A 233 -5.47 1.47 9.82
C THR A 233 -6.64 2.13 9.07
N LEU A 234 -7.33 1.40 8.19
CA LEU A 234 -8.52 1.90 7.48
C LEU A 234 -9.65 2.27 8.44
N ARG A 235 -9.81 1.55 9.54
CA ARG A 235 -10.79 1.90 10.57
C ARG A 235 -10.45 3.23 11.24
N TYR A 236 -9.17 3.50 11.53
CA TYR A 236 -8.75 4.81 12.01
C TYR A 236 -8.92 5.92 10.97
N ILE A 237 -8.67 5.64 9.69
CA ILE A 237 -8.91 6.59 8.60
C ILE A 237 -10.40 6.96 8.51
N LEU A 238 -11.28 5.95 8.55
CA LEU A 238 -12.71 6.14 8.33
C LEU A 238 -13.47 6.61 9.58
N ARG A 239 -12.95 6.30 10.78
CA ARG A 239 -13.62 6.51 12.07
C ARG A 239 -12.61 6.85 13.19
N PRO A 240 -11.87 7.96 13.08
CA PRO A 240 -10.76 8.28 13.98
C PRO A 240 -11.17 8.43 15.46
N GLU A 241 -12.40 8.87 15.73
CA GLU A 241 -12.88 9.21 17.08
C GLU A 241 -13.81 8.15 17.69
N LEU A 242 -14.09 7.04 16.99
CA LEU A 242 -15.02 6.03 17.48
C LEU A 242 -14.26 4.88 18.17
N PRO A 243 -14.66 4.51 19.41
CA PRO A 243 -14.15 3.29 20.03
C PRO A 243 -14.39 2.09 19.13
N ASP A 244 -13.33 1.30 18.91
CA ASP A 244 -13.43 0.08 18.11
C ASP A 244 -13.29 -1.15 19.00
N PRO A 245 -14.37 -1.95 19.19
CA PRO A 245 -14.30 -3.17 19.98
C PRO A 245 -13.38 -4.24 19.38
N MET A 246 -12.99 -4.09 18.10
CA MET A 246 -12.09 -5.02 17.41
C MET A 246 -10.62 -4.61 17.47
N GLU A 247 -10.31 -3.43 18.02
CA GLU A 247 -9.01 -2.80 17.93
C GLU A 247 -7.88 -3.72 18.43
N ASP A 248 -8.01 -4.23 19.65
CA ASP A 248 -7.04 -5.15 20.25
C ASP A 248 -6.89 -6.44 19.46
N LEU A 249 -7.99 -6.99 18.94
CA LEU A 249 -7.92 -8.24 18.20
C LEU A 249 -7.24 -8.04 16.83
N LEU A 250 -7.54 -6.94 16.14
CA LEU A 250 -6.92 -6.62 14.85
C LEU A 250 -5.44 -6.32 15.03
N ALA A 251 -5.07 -5.52 16.03
CA ALA A 251 -3.68 -5.24 16.39
C ALA A 251 -2.93 -6.54 16.72
N ALA A 252 -3.50 -7.39 17.57
CA ALA A 252 -2.89 -8.67 17.93
C ALA A 252 -2.71 -9.60 16.73
N ARG A 253 -3.72 -9.68 15.84
CA ARG A 253 -3.63 -10.46 14.60
C ARG A 253 -2.62 -9.88 13.62
N ALA A 254 -2.46 -8.56 13.56
CA ALA A 254 -1.45 -7.90 12.74
C ALA A 254 -0.02 -8.28 13.15
N LEU A 255 0.24 -8.39 14.46
CA LEU A 255 1.54 -8.87 14.95
C LEU A 255 1.85 -10.29 14.47
N ILE A 256 0.85 -11.18 14.48
CA ILE A 256 1.02 -12.55 13.99
C ILE A 256 1.11 -12.58 12.46
N TYR A 257 0.25 -11.84 11.77
CA TYR A 257 0.23 -11.70 10.31
C TYR A 257 1.60 -11.30 9.76
N ASN A 258 2.22 -10.27 10.34
CA ASN A 258 3.53 -9.76 9.92
C ASN A 258 4.68 -10.78 10.08
N LYS A 259 4.50 -11.82 10.90
CA LYS A 259 5.44 -12.94 11.02
C LYS A 259 5.15 -14.07 10.04
N LEU A 260 3.94 -14.16 9.51
CA LEU A 260 3.51 -15.25 8.64
C LEU A 260 3.57 -14.88 7.16
N ILE A 261 3.38 -13.63 6.78
CA ILE A 261 3.41 -13.17 5.38
C ILE A 261 4.84 -13.26 4.80
N ARG A 262 4.97 -13.70 3.55
CA ARG A 262 6.25 -13.64 2.83
C ARG A 262 6.50 -12.19 2.39
N LYS A 263 7.73 -11.70 2.62
CA LYS A 263 8.12 -10.32 2.30
C LYS A 263 8.88 -10.19 0.98
N ALA A 264 9.58 -11.26 0.60
CA ALA A 264 10.37 -11.26 -0.63
C ALA A 264 9.46 -11.33 -1.85
N GLU A 265 9.88 -10.68 -2.93
CA GLU A 265 9.24 -10.84 -4.24
C GLU A 265 9.33 -12.32 -4.67
N MET A 266 8.17 -12.96 -4.84
CA MET A 266 8.07 -14.32 -5.35
C MET A 266 8.14 -14.25 -6.87
N ALA A 267 9.07 -15.00 -7.46
CA ALA A 267 9.16 -15.15 -8.90
C ALA A 267 7.90 -15.84 -9.45
N ASP A 268 7.61 -15.58 -10.72
CA ASP A 268 6.60 -16.31 -11.47
C ASP A 268 6.98 -17.79 -11.53
N GLY A 269 6.40 -18.57 -10.61
CA GLY A 269 6.42 -20.03 -10.67
C GLY A 269 5.33 -20.54 -11.60
N ASN A 270 5.17 -21.87 -11.65
CA ASN A 270 4.03 -22.49 -12.36
C ASN A 270 2.67 -22.15 -11.74
N GLU A 271 2.67 -21.61 -10.51
CA GLU A 271 1.47 -21.28 -9.77
C GLU A 271 1.04 -19.82 -10.03
N PRO A 272 -0.18 -19.54 -10.55
CA PRO A 272 -0.60 -18.18 -10.84
C PRO A 272 -0.95 -17.39 -9.57
N TYR A 273 -0.62 -16.10 -9.54
CA TYR A 273 -0.90 -15.19 -8.41
C TYR A 273 -0.30 -15.64 -7.06
N PRO A 274 1.00 -15.98 -7.00
CA PRO A 274 1.64 -16.48 -5.78
C PRO A 274 1.49 -15.52 -4.59
N HIS A 275 1.59 -14.20 -4.81
CA HIS A 275 1.51 -13.21 -3.73
C HIS A 275 0.10 -13.12 -3.15
N ILE A 276 -0.90 -12.98 -4.01
CA ILE A 276 -2.32 -12.92 -3.60
C ILE A 276 -2.71 -14.20 -2.86
N ARG A 277 -2.22 -15.37 -3.30
CA ARG A 277 -2.50 -16.64 -2.61
C ARG A 277 -1.86 -16.69 -1.24
N ASP A 278 -0.59 -16.30 -1.13
CA ASP A 278 0.10 -16.26 0.15
C ASP A 278 -0.64 -15.37 1.14
N GLU A 279 -1.00 -14.17 0.72
CA GLU A 279 -1.76 -13.20 1.51
C GLU A 279 -3.13 -13.74 1.92
N LEU A 280 -3.91 -14.29 0.99
CA LEU A 280 -5.22 -14.87 1.27
C LEU A 280 -5.15 -16.02 2.28
N GLN A 281 -4.17 -16.92 2.14
CA GLN A 281 -3.97 -18.01 3.08
C GLN A 281 -3.61 -17.51 4.47
N VAL A 282 -2.67 -16.56 4.56
CA VAL A 282 -2.26 -15.98 5.85
C VAL A 282 -3.43 -15.25 6.51
N ILE A 283 -4.21 -14.49 5.74
CA ILE A 283 -5.43 -13.80 6.22
C ILE A 283 -6.41 -14.80 6.85
N GLU A 284 -6.72 -15.92 6.16
CA GLU A 284 -7.64 -16.93 6.70
C GLU A 284 -7.10 -17.65 7.93
N VAL A 285 -5.78 -17.85 8.01
CA VAL A 285 -5.13 -18.40 9.20
C VAL A 285 -5.28 -17.45 10.38
N VAL A 286 -4.94 -16.18 10.23
CA VAL A 286 -4.98 -15.22 11.36
C VAL A 286 -6.41 -14.85 11.79
N LYS A 287 -7.38 -14.89 10.87
CA LYS A 287 -8.82 -14.69 11.18
C LYS A 287 -9.36 -15.69 12.19
N GLN A 288 -8.74 -16.86 12.33
CA GLN A 288 -9.16 -17.89 13.29
C GLN A 288 -8.61 -17.63 14.70
N LEU A 289 -7.60 -16.77 14.86
CA LEU A 289 -6.92 -16.57 16.14
C LEU A 289 -7.73 -15.63 17.05
N THR A 290 -7.89 -16.01 18.32
CA THR A 290 -8.44 -15.12 19.36
C THR A 290 -7.35 -14.25 19.96
N LEU A 291 -7.71 -13.18 20.66
CA LEU A 291 -6.75 -12.31 21.35
C LEU A 291 -5.85 -13.11 22.30
N LYS A 292 -6.46 -13.98 23.12
CA LYS A 292 -5.73 -14.90 24.00
C LYS A 292 -4.73 -15.77 23.24
N LYS A 293 -5.14 -16.32 22.08
CA LYS A 293 -4.24 -17.18 21.29
C LYS A 293 -3.09 -16.38 20.67
N CYS A 294 -3.33 -15.14 20.23
CA CYS A 294 -2.26 -14.25 19.78
C CYS A 294 -1.26 -13.96 20.91
N ALA A 295 -1.74 -13.71 22.13
CA ALA A 295 -0.90 -13.48 23.31
C ALA A 295 0.00 -14.69 23.63
N GLU A 296 -0.55 -15.91 23.54
CA GLU A 296 0.20 -17.16 23.74
C GLU A 296 1.27 -17.39 22.64
N LEU A 297 0.95 -17.04 21.39
CA LEU A 297 1.84 -17.25 20.24
C LEU A 297 2.96 -16.21 20.15
N PHE A 298 2.67 -14.96 20.48
CA PHE A 298 3.56 -13.83 20.24
C PHE A 298 5.00 -14.02 20.77
N PRO A 299 5.23 -14.48 22.02
CA PRO A 299 6.59 -14.66 22.56
C PRO A 299 7.45 -15.65 21.77
N VAL A 300 6.81 -16.68 21.19
CA VAL A 300 7.47 -17.71 20.37
C VAL A 300 7.72 -17.18 18.97
N LEU A 301 6.72 -16.51 18.37
CA LEU A 301 6.78 -16.09 16.98
C LEU A 301 7.65 -14.86 16.75
N ARG A 302 7.79 -13.94 17.73
CA ARG A 302 8.47 -12.65 17.50
C ARG A 302 9.91 -12.81 16.96
N LYS A 303 10.63 -13.84 17.40
CA LYS A 303 12.01 -14.16 16.94
C LYS A 303 12.09 -15.20 15.82
N ALA A 304 10.97 -15.86 15.50
CA ALA A 304 10.95 -16.92 14.49
C ALA A 304 11.13 -16.37 13.07
N THR A 305 11.68 -17.16 12.17
CA THR A 305 11.59 -16.92 10.74
C THR A 305 10.15 -17.10 10.24
N THR A 306 9.84 -16.67 9.02
CA THR A 306 8.50 -16.85 8.44
C THR A 306 8.09 -18.32 8.40
N ASP A 307 9.00 -19.21 7.99
CA ASP A 307 8.72 -20.65 7.87
C ASP A 307 8.53 -21.31 9.24
N GLU A 308 9.38 -20.97 10.22
CA GLU A 308 9.22 -21.41 11.61
C GLU A 308 7.87 -20.96 12.18
N ALA A 309 7.50 -19.69 11.95
CA ALA A 309 6.24 -19.14 12.43
C ALA A 309 5.03 -19.86 11.80
N ARG A 310 5.08 -20.15 10.49
CA ARG A 310 4.04 -20.93 9.80
C ARG A 310 3.92 -22.34 10.37
N ALA A 311 5.04 -23.01 10.66
CA ALA A 311 5.03 -24.35 11.24
C ALA A 311 4.39 -24.36 12.64
N VAL A 312 4.78 -23.41 13.50
CA VAL A 312 4.23 -23.27 14.87
C VAL A 312 2.73 -23.02 14.83
N VAL A 313 2.27 -22.05 14.03
CA VAL A 313 0.84 -21.73 13.93
C VAL A 313 0.03 -22.89 13.35
N SER A 314 0.58 -23.60 12.35
CA SER A 314 -0.07 -24.78 11.78
C SER A 314 -0.29 -25.87 12.82
N ASN A 315 0.72 -26.17 13.64
CA ASN A 315 0.60 -27.20 14.68
C ASN A 315 -0.46 -26.85 15.72
N VAL A 316 -0.53 -25.57 16.12
CA VAL A 316 -1.55 -25.07 17.04
C VAL A 316 -2.96 -25.19 16.46
N LEU A 317 -3.15 -24.86 15.18
CA LEU A 317 -4.46 -24.95 14.52
C LEU A 317 -4.88 -26.40 14.25
N ARG A 318 -3.96 -27.28 13.82
CA ARG A 318 -4.24 -28.73 13.66
C ARG A 318 -4.71 -29.35 14.97
N SER A 319 -4.02 -29.04 16.07
CA SER A 319 -4.38 -29.54 17.41
C SER A 319 -5.78 -29.08 17.86
N ALA A 320 -6.30 -28.00 17.28
CA ALA A 320 -7.65 -27.48 17.53
C ALA A 320 -8.69 -27.93 16.48
N GLY A 321 -8.33 -28.83 15.56
CA GLY A 321 -9.22 -29.29 14.48
C GLY A 321 -9.54 -28.22 13.44
N ARG A 322 -8.66 -27.22 13.27
CA ARG A 322 -8.88 -26.04 12.42
C ARG A 322 -8.09 -26.10 11.11
N LYS A 323 -8.53 -25.32 10.12
CA LYS A 323 -7.87 -25.23 8.81
C LYS A 323 -6.48 -24.60 8.95
N VAL A 324 -5.50 -25.18 8.27
CA VAL A 324 -4.11 -24.70 8.18
C VAL A 324 -3.77 -24.27 6.75
N PHE A 325 -2.56 -23.74 6.56
CA PHE A 325 -2.00 -23.48 5.23
C PHE A 325 -2.17 -24.72 4.33
N SER A 326 -2.82 -24.54 3.19
CA SER A 326 -2.79 -25.53 2.11
C SER A 326 -1.34 -25.71 1.69
N HIS A 327 -0.87 -26.95 1.65
CA HIS A 327 0.47 -27.22 1.13
C HIS A 327 0.48 -26.81 -0.34
N SER A 328 1.37 -25.90 -0.70
CA SER A 328 1.90 -25.85 -2.06
C SER A 328 2.76 -27.10 -2.18
N ASP A 329 2.27 -28.10 -2.90
CA ASP A 329 3.12 -29.20 -3.37
C ASP A 329 4.15 -28.69 -4.37
#